data_AF-A0A0K0FGD6-F1
#
_entry.id   AF-A0A0K0FGD6-F1
#
_cell.length_a   1.000
_cell.length_b   1.000
_cell.length_c   1.000
_cell.angle_alpha   90.00
_cell.angle_beta   90.00
_cell.angle_gamma   90.00
#
_symmetry.space_group_name_H-M   'P 1'
#
loop_
_entity.id
_entity.type
_entity.pdbx_description
1 polymer ?
#
loop_
_entity_poly.entity_id
_entity_poly.type
_entity_poly.pdbx_seq_one_letter_code
_entity_poly.pdbx_strand_id
1 'polypeptide(L)'
;MRILGKKVYRLRITYDIKNGNPTFLLELVFSRLEDNDQRRRPYDDLIGIEGSEKFSRYPKLIDLRNLELLEVPSAYSFNIFDILNRSFQNGTNIEYLRVTKLVEKDFKSFQKFIEKLSSLNFLFIKHLCSPFTETKNDYSLFSLSSLNTLYHLLIFECQKTNILSSDIVTELLRKNPNLDCLEFGSMNVSFLRGVFRNFLITEKTRKTNGKCGNSDMHVNLMYSGKQEDLLNILMDDINKLRNLKKLNVTFDHQTVPHFQSNVDCKYCLKDRHKITKEVHLYDRTFTYMYTHGKLEH
;
A
#
# COMPACT_ATOMS: atom_id res chain seq x y z
N MET A 1 -27.16 11.21 -21.38
CA MET A 1 -25.98 10.76 -20.63
C MET A 1 -26.41 9.93 -19.42
N ARG A 2 -26.30 8.59 -19.47
CA ARG A 2 -26.95 7.64 -18.51
C ARG A 2 -26.15 7.37 -17.22
N ILE A 3 -25.35 8.32 -16.75
CA ILE A 3 -24.34 8.09 -15.69
C ILE A 3 -24.49 9.04 -14.49
N LEU A 4 -25.09 10.23 -14.68
CA LEU A 4 -25.35 11.20 -13.61
C LEU A 4 -26.12 10.55 -12.44
N GLY A 5 -25.65 10.81 -11.22
CA GLY A 5 -26.25 10.30 -9.98
C GLY A 5 -25.90 8.85 -9.61
N LYS A 6 -25.21 8.09 -10.46
CA LYS A 6 -24.75 6.74 -10.10
C LYS A 6 -23.53 6.79 -9.19
N LYS A 7 -23.50 5.91 -8.18
CA LYS A 7 -22.29 5.57 -7.42
C LYS A 7 -21.40 4.64 -8.24
N VAL A 8 -20.16 5.05 -8.48
CA VAL A 8 -19.11 4.13 -8.93
C VAL A 8 -18.53 3.45 -7.69
N TYR A 9 -18.21 2.16 -7.84
CA TYR A 9 -17.66 1.32 -6.79
C TYR A 9 -16.20 0.95 -7.10
N ARG A 10 -15.88 0.65 -8.36
CA ARG A 10 -14.51 0.50 -8.87
C ARG A 10 -14.24 1.49 -9.99
N LEU A 11 -13.14 2.22 -9.89
CA LEU A 11 -12.63 3.12 -10.92
C LEU A 11 -11.23 2.65 -11.31
N ARG A 12 -11.09 2.15 -12.53
CA ARG A 12 -9.78 1.88 -13.12
C ARG A 12 -9.50 2.89 -14.23
N ILE A 13 -8.30 3.45 -14.18
CA ILE A 13 -7.80 4.38 -15.18
C ILE A 13 -6.72 3.65 -15.99
N THR A 14 -6.86 3.65 -17.31
CA THR A 14 -5.78 3.35 -18.24
C THR A 14 -5.63 4.50 -19.23
N TYR A 15 -4.55 4.54 -20.01
CA TYR A 15 -4.37 5.54 -21.06
C TYR A 15 -3.46 5.04 -22.17
N ASP A 16 -3.58 5.67 -23.33
CA ASP A 16 -2.72 5.52 -24.50
C ASP A 16 -2.22 6.91 -24.94
N ILE A 17 -1.10 7.01 -25.66
CA ILE A 17 -0.56 8.27 -26.17
C ILE A 17 -0.62 8.25 -27.70
N LYS A 18 -1.62 8.92 -28.27
CA LYS A 18 -1.80 9.04 -29.72
C LYS A 18 -1.42 10.45 -30.17
N ASN A 19 -0.47 10.55 -31.10
CA ASN A 19 0.02 11.82 -31.64
C ASN A 19 0.41 12.83 -30.53
N GLY A 20 1.15 12.35 -29.52
CA GLY A 20 1.58 13.13 -28.35
C GLY A 20 0.49 13.42 -27.31
N ASN A 21 -0.78 13.20 -27.63
CA ASN A 21 -1.91 13.48 -26.73
C ASN A 21 -2.34 12.23 -25.96
N PRO A 22 -2.57 12.32 -24.63
CA PRO A 22 -3.07 11.21 -23.85
C PRO A 22 -4.57 11.02 -24.06
N THR A 23 -4.96 9.83 -24.51
CA THR A 23 -6.36 9.35 -24.48
C THR A 23 -6.52 8.45 -23.28
N PHE A 24 -7.31 8.89 -22.31
CA PHE A 24 -7.66 8.13 -21.13
C PHE A 24 -8.77 7.14 -21.45
N LEU A 25 -8.78 6.01 -20.77
CA LEU A 25 -9.82 5.00 -20.84
C LEU A 25 -10.25 4.66 -19.41
N LEU A 26 -11.49 5.00 -19.09
CA LEU A 26 -12.10 4.75 -17.78
C LEU A 26 -12.95 3.50 -17.82
N GLU A 27 -12.56 2.52 -17.02
CA GLU A 27 -13.37 1.33 -16.70
C GLU A 27 -14.08 1.62 -15.36
N LEU A 28 -15.41 1.75 -15.42
CA LEU A 28 -16.28 2.11 -14.30
C LEU A 28 -17.19 0.94 -13.93
N VAL A 29 -17.01 0.39 -12.72
CA VAL A 29 -17.93 -0.61 -12.16
C VAL A 29 -18.89 0.07 -11.20
N PHE A 30 -20.19 -0.01 -11.47
CA PHE A 30 -21.23 0.59 -10.65
C PHE A 30 -21.82 -0.41 -9.66
N SER A 31 -21.96 -0.02 -8.39
CA SER A 31 -22.74 -0.81 -7.44
C SER A 31 -24.23 -0.62 -7.73
N ARG A 32 -24.96 -1.74 -7.86
CA ARG A 32 -26.42 -1.72 -7.91
C ARG A 32 -26.94 -1.59 -6.47
N LEU A 33 -27.19 -0.37 -6.03
CA LEU A 33 -27.99 -0.14 -4.84
C LEU A 33 -29.42 -0.65 -5.09
N GLU A 34 -29.90 -1.44 -4.14
CA GLU A 34 -31.31 -1.78 -3.91
C GLU A 34 -32.07 -2.45 -5.06
N ASP A 35 -31.96 -3.78 -5.08
CA ASP A 35 -33.14 -4.65 -5.14
C ASP A 35 -32.80 -6.00 -4.48
N ASN A 36 -33.76 -6.73 -3.91
CA ASN A 36 -33.48 -7.97 -3.14
C ASN A 36 -33.02 -9.19 -4.00
N ASP A 37 -32.80 -8.98 -5.30
CA ASP A 37 -32.41 -9.98 -6.28
C ASP A 37 -30.87 -10.16 -6.33
N GLN A 38 -30.36 -11.00 -5.42
CA GLN A 38 -28.92 -11.30 -5.21
C GLN A 38 -28.16 -11.80 -6.46
N ARG A 39 -28.82 -12.02 -7.61
CA ARG A 39 -28.25 -12.62 -8.82
C ARG A 39 -27.81 -11.60 -9.88
N ARG A 40 -28.00 -10.30 -9.62
CA ARG A 40 -27.69 -9.22 -10.58
C ARG A 40 -26.20 -8.88 -10.59
N ARG A 41 -25.48 -9.45 -11.56
CA ARG A 41 -24.06 -9.16 -11.83
C ARG A 41 -23.77 -7.64 -11.90
N PRO A 42 -22.55 -7.20 -11.50
CA PRO A 42 -22.09 -5.85 -11.80
C PRO A 42 -22.19 -5.54 -13.30
N TYR A 43 -22.23 -4.25 -13.63
CA TYR A 43 -22.16 -3.78 -15.01
C TYR A 43 -21.05 -2.74 -15.13
N ASP A 44 -20.20 -2.96 -16.12
CA ASP A 44 -19.00 -2.20 -16.36
C ASP A 44 -19.24 -1.28 -17.57
N ASP A 45 -18.94 0.01 -17.43
CA ASP A 45 -19.04 1.00 -18.50
C ASP A 45 -17.63 1.50 -18.86
N LEU A 46 -17.37 1.70 -20.15
CA LEU A 46 -16.02 1.93 -20.68
C LEU A 46 -15.98 3.23 -21.48
N ILE A 47 -15.40 4.28 -20.88
CA ILE A 47 -15.44 5.63 -21.44
C ILE A 47 -14.04 6.08 -21.86
N GLY A 48 -13.85 6.25 -23.18
CA GLY A 48 -12.69 6.93 -23.76
C GLY A 48 -12.79 8.45 -23.60
N ILE A 49 -11.72 9.10 -23.13
CA ILE A 49 -11.65 10.55 -22.89
C ILE A 49 -10.32 11.09 -23.41
N GLU A 50 -10.39 11.89 -24.47
CA GLU A 50 -9.22 12.54 -25.07
C GLU A 50 -8.78 13.77 -24.27
N GLY A 51 -7.51 13.83 -23.87
CA GLY A 51 -6.92 15.00 -23.26
C GLY A 51 -7.18 15.14 -21.75
N SER A 52 -6.15 15.60 -21.05
CA SER A 52 -6.13 15.76 -19.58
C SER A 52 -7.16 16.78 -19.06
N GLU A 53 -7.58 17.74 -19.88
CA GLU A 53 -8.62 18.69 -19.49
C GLU A 53 -10.02 18.06 -19.45
N LYS A 54 -10.45 17.38 -20.53
CA LYS A 54 -11.72 16.63 -20.55
C LYS A 54 -11.72 15.61 -19.40
N PHE A 55 -10.60 14.92 -19.20
CA PHE A 55 -10.39 13.97 -18.11
C PHE A 55 -10.48 14.60 -16.71
N SER A 56 -10.11 15.87 -16.53
CA SER A 56 -10.27 16.59 -15.24
C SER A 56 -11.71 17.06 -14.95
N ARG A 57 -12.57 17.07 -15.96
CA ARG A 57 -13.98 17.48 -15.85
C ARG A 57 -14.90 16.28 -15.59
N TYR A 58 -14.66 15.15 -16.28
CA TYR A 58 -15.56 14.00 -16.28
C TYR A 58 -15.78 13.32 -14.91
N PRO A 59 -14.76 13.06 -14.07
CA PRO A 59 -14.94 12.50 -12.73
C PRO A 59 -15.87 13.31 -11.82
N LYS A 60 -16.04 14.61 -12.06
CA LYS A 60 -16.92 15.50 -11.29
C LYS A 60 -18.42 15.29 -11.57
N LEU A 61 -18.74 14.50 -12.59
CA LEU A 61 -20.11 14.18 -13.01
C LEU A 61 -20.62 12.87 -12.37
N ILE A 62 -19.83 12.29 -11.46
CA ILE A 62 -19.97 10.95 -10.89
C ILE A 62 -19.74 11.04 -9.37
N ASP A 63 -20.46 10.24 -8.57
CA ASP A 63 -20.15 10.14 -7.14
C ASP A 63 -18.96 9.21 -6.91
N LEU A 64 -17.79 9.83 -6.69
CA LEU A 64 -16.51 9.18 -6.35
C LEU A 64 -16.12 9.40 -4.87
N ARG A 65 -17.07 9.76 -3.99
CA ARG A 65 -16.79 10.00 -2.56
C ARG A 65 -16.51 8.73 -1.78
N ASN A 66 -16.92 7.57 -2.29
CA ASN A 66 -16.69 6.26 -1.68
C ASN A 66 -16.37 5.27 -2.81
N LEU A 67 -15.12 4.82 -2.90
CA LEU A 67 -14.68 3.78 -3.82
C LEU A 67 -14.22 2.56 -3.02
N GLU A 68 -14.54 1.37 -3.49
CA GLU A 68 -13.82 0.17 -3.06
C GLU A 68 -12.47 0.15 -3.77
N LEU A 69 -12.42 0.12 -5.11
CA LEU A 69 -11.15 0.13 -5.85
C LEU A 69 -10.88 1.42 -6.64
N LEU A 70 -9.68 1.98 -6.48
CA LEU A 70 -9.07 2.92 -7.41
C LEU A 70 -7.74 2.36 -7.94
N GLU A 71 -7.68 1.99 -9.23
CA GLU A 71 -6.43 1.59 -9.90
C GLU A 71 -5.91 2.71 -10.82
N VAL A 72 -4.70 3.18 -10.53
CA VAL A 72 -4.02 4.31 -11.17
C VAL A 72 -2.79 3.84 -11.97
N PRO A 73 -2.64 4.24 -13.25
CA PRO A 73 -1.60 3.75 -14.14
C PRO A 73 -0.31 4.57 -14.04
N SER A 74 0.77 4.00 -14.56
CA SER A 74 2.08 4.66 -14.70
C SER A 74 2.04 5.79 -15.73
N ALA A 75 1.84 7.04 -15.33
CA ALA A 75 1.82 8.19 -16.23
C ALA A 75 3.23 8.77 -16.49
N TYR A 76 3.82 8.51 -17.68
CA TYR A 76 5.15 9.04 -18.00
C TYR A 76 5.13 10.51 -18.42
N SER A 77 4.27 10.87 -19.39
CA SER A 77 4.24 12.19 -20.03
C SER A 77 3.44 13.27 -19.30
N PHE A 78 2.69 12.91 -18.26
CA PHE A 78 1.87 13.83 -17.47
C PHE A 78 1.82 13.39 -15.99
N ASN A 79 1.35 14.28 -15.12
CA ASN A 79 1.14 13.99 -13.70
C ASN A 79 -0.34 13.59 -13.49
N ILE A 80 -0.61 12.29 -13.32
CA ILE A 80 -1.98 11.78 -13.12
C ILE A 80 -2.59 12.29 -11.82
N PHE A 81 -1.81 12.36 -10.74
CA PHE A 81 -2.30 12.78 -9.43
C PHE A 81 -2.65 14.28 -9.39
N ASP A 82 -2.03 15.14 -10.20
CA ASP A 82 -2.51 16.53 -10.36
C ASP A 82 -3.91 16.61 -10.98
N ILE A 83 -4.26 15.67 -11.87
CA ILE A 83 -5.61 15.61 -12.44
C ILE A 83 -6.59 15.03 -11.42
N LEU A 84 -6.20 13.99 -10.68
CA LEU A 84 -7.00 13.41 -9.60
C LEU A 84 -7.25 14.43 -8.47
N ASN A 85 -6.24 15.23 -8.08
CA ASN A 85 -6.38 16.32 -7.11
C ASN A 85 -7.43 17.38 -7.51
N ARG A 86 -7.53 17.69 -8.81
CA ARG A 86 -8.56 18.61 -9.34
C ARG A 86 -9.95 17.97 -9.43
N SER A 87 -10.04 16.65 -9.32
CA SER A 87 -11.22 15.83 -9.60
C SER A 87 -11.89 15.30 -8.31
N PHE A 88 -11.08 14.84 -7.36
CA PHE A 88 -11.51 14.26 -6.10
C PHE A 88 -11.74 15.32 -5.02
N GLN A 89 -12.82 15.13 -4.26
CA GLN A 89 -13.19 15.99 -3.14
C GLN A 89 -12.33 15.66 -1.92
N ASN A 90 -12.29 16.58 -0.95
CA ASN A 90 -11.71 16.28 0.36
C ASN A 90 -12.73 15.48 1.16
N GLY A 91 -12.29 14.46 1.91
CA GLY A 91 -13.20 13.51 2.53
C GLY A 91 -13.71 12.43 1.58
N THR A 92 -12.92 12.03 0.58
CA THR A 92 -13.17 10.78 -0.17
C THR A 92 -12.67 9.59 0.64
N ASN A 93 -13.48 8.55 0.71
CA ASN A 93 -13.11 7.23 1.21
C ASN A 93 -12.68 6.32 0.05
N ILE A 94 -11.54 5.65 0.18
CA ILE A 94 -11.09 4.59 -0.75
C ILE A 94 -10.77 3.35 0.09
N GLU A 95 -11.23 2.17 -0.31
CA GLU A 95 -10.85 0.92 0.38
C GLU A 95 -9.49 0.42 -0.12
N TYR A 96 -9.31 0.29 -1.44
CA TYR A 96 -8.11 -0.18 -2.12
C TYR A 96 -7.58 0.90 -3.09
N LEU A 97 -6.38 1.42 -2.84
CA LEU A 97 -5.66 2.29 -3.78
C LEU A 97 -4.48 1.53 -4.39
N ARG A 98 -4.58 1.21 -5.69
CA ARG A 98 -3.51 0.53 -6.44
C ARG A 98 -2.82 1.51 -7.38
N VAL A 99 -1.53 1.75 -7.17
CA VAL A 99 -0.69 2.61 -8.02
C VAL A 99 0.32 1.76 -8.76
N THR A 100 0.15 1.62 -10.08
CA THR A 100 0.97 0.72 -10.91
C THR A 100 2.44 1.16 -10.96
N LYS A 101 2.70 2.47 -10.97
CA LYS A 101 4.02 3.06 -10.79
C LYS A 101 3.87 4.46 -10.21
N LEU A 102 4.69 4.79 -9.22
CA LEU A 102 4.82 6.13 -8.67
C LEU A 102 6.25 6.61 -8.93
N VAL A 103 6.41 7.71 -9.66
CA VAL A 103 7.72 8.29 -10.01
C VAL A 103 7.94 9.64 -9.33
N GLU A 104 9.20 10.01 -9.11
CA GLU A 104 9.63 11.19 -8.34
C GLU A 104 8.83 12.47 -8.61
N LYS A 105 8.66 12.83 -9.89
CA LYS A 105 7.90 14.01 -10.34
C LYS A 105 6.45 14.06 -9.84
N ASP A 106 5.88 12.92 -9.49
CA ASP A 106 4.50 12.75 -9.05
C ASP A 106 4.39 12.57 -7.53
N PHE A 107 5.49 12.51 -6.77
CA PHE A 107 5.44 12.31 -5.31
C PHE A 107 4.64 13.42 -4.59
N LYS A 108 4.89 14.70 -4.95
CA LYS A 108 4.25 15.87 -4.31
C LYS A 108 2.75 16.00 -4.65
N SER A 109 2.30 15.48 -5.79
CA SER A 109 0.89 15.44 -6.16
C SER A 109 0.20 14.20 -5.59
N PHE A 110 0.89 13.05 -5.53
CA PHE A 110 0.43 11.86 -4.82
C PHE A 110 0.20 12.16 -3.33
N GLN A 111 1.14 12.82 -2.65
CA GLN A 111 0.97 13.23 -1.25
C GLN A 111 -0.30 14.07 -1.06
N LYS A 112 -0.49 15.13 -1.87
CA LYS A 112 -1.70 15.96 -1.83
C LYS A 112 -2.99 15.18 -2.09
N PHE A 113 -2.92 14.15 -2.95
CA PHE A 113 -4.06 13.28 -3.24
C PHE A 113 -4.40 12.39 -2.04
N ILE A 114 -3.39 11.84 -1.36
CA ILE A 114 -3.54 11.09 -0.11
C ILE A 114 -4.10 11.98 1.01
N GLU A 115 -3.62 13.21 1.15
CA GLU A 115 -4.07 14.19 2.16
C GLU A 115 -5.54 14.64 1.98
N LYS A 116 -6.18 14.30 0.85
CA LYS A 116 -7.63 14.49 0.62
C LYS A 116 -8.50 13.34 1.16
N LEU A 117 -7.92 12.17 1.42
CA LEU A 117 -8.68 10.98 1.78
C LEU A 117 -9.06 11.02 3.26
N SER A 118 -10.34 10.78 3.56
CA SER A 118 -10.82 10.57 4.94
C SER A 118 -10.57 9.14 5.42
N SER A 119 -10.54 8.18 4.48
CA SER A 119 -10.05 6.83 4.73
C SER A 119 -9.29 6.31 3.52
N LEU A 120 -8.19 5.60 3.81
CA LEU A 120 -7.62 4.60 2.94
C LEU A 120 -7.33 3.35 3.76
N ASN A 121 -7.81 2.19 3.34
CA ASN A 121 -7.63 0.95 4.09
C ASN A 121 -6.38 0.19 3.60
N PHE A 122 -6.37 -0.20 2.32
CA PHE A 122 -5.34 -1.00 1.64
C PHE A 122 -4.60 -0.13 0.61
N LEU A 123 -3.30 0.13 0.75
CA LEU A 123 -2.48 0.88 -0.22
C LEU A 123 -1.43 -0.02 -0.89
N PHE A 124 -1.47 -0.14 -2.22
CA PHE A 124 -0.52 -0.92 -3.02
C PHE A 124 0.19 -0.07 -4.07
N ILE A 125 1.50 0.17 -3.89
CA ILE A 125 2.39 0.79 -4.88
C ILE A 125 3.25 -0.30 -5.55
N LYS A 126 2.95 -0.66 -6.80
CA LYS A 126 3.61 -1.77 -7.51
C LYS A 126 5.03 -1.44 -7.99
N HIS A 127 5.36 -0.16 -8.20
CA HIS A 127 6.70 0.28 -8.61
C HIS A 127 6.97 1.72 -8.12
N LEU A 128 7.65 1.89 -6.99
CA LEU A 128 8.16 3.18 -6.52
C LEU A 128 9.53 3.46 -7.16
N CYS A 129 9.65 4.55 -7.92
CA CYS A 129 10.78 4.81 -8.81
C CYS A 129 11.31 6.25 -8.65
N SER A 130 12.58 6.39 -8.23
CA SER A 130 13.32 7.65 -8.19
C SER A 130 14.73 7.40 -8.71
N PRO A 131 15.23 8.14 -9.72
CA PRO A 131 16.60 7.98 -10.25
C PRO A 131 17.66 8.60 -9.32
N PHE A 132 17.48 8.50 -8.01
CA PHE A 132 18.01 9.48 -7.06
C PHE A 132 19.53 9.44 -6.88
N THR A 133 20.19 10.53 -7.25
CA THR A 133 21.63 10.73 -7.06
C THR A 133 21.90 11.57 -5.81
N GLU A 134 22.07 10.86 -4.69
CA GLU A 134 22.87 11.22 -3.51
C GLU A 134 22.48 12.42 -2.62
N THR A 135 21.46 13.24 -2.89
CA THR A 135 21.21 14.47 -2.10
C THR A 135 19.85 14.60 -1.39
N LYS A 136 19.87 14.34 -0.07
CA LYS A 136 18.90 14.66 1.00
C LYS A 136 17.67 13.75 1.21
N ASN A 137 17.47 13.43 2.49
CA ASN A 137 16.40 12.61 3.04
C ASN A 137 15.08 13.40 3.27
N ASP A 138 14.81 14.49 2.55
CA ASP A 138 13.58 15.30 2.72
C ASP A 138 12.31 14.58 2.21
N TYR A 139 12.45 13.31 1.83
CA TYR A 139 11.39 12.33 1.57
C TYR A 139 10.60 11.93 2.83
N SER A 140 9.93 12.93 3.40
CA SER A 140 8.59 12.85 4.02
C SER A 140 7.48 12.43 3.03
N LEU A 141 7.87 11.76 1.94
CA LEU A 141 7.18 11.28 0.74
C LEU A 141 5.84 10.59 1.06
N PHE A 142 5.80 9.97 2.24
CA PHE A 142 4.70 9.20 2.77
C PHE A 142 4.23 9.78 4.10
N SER A 143 3.64 10.98 4.06
CA SER A 143 2.80 11.56 5.13
C SER A 143 1.46 10.79 5.28
N LEU A 144 1.55 9.46 5.26
CA LEU A 144 0.48 8.47 5.47
C LEU A 144 -0.04 8.49 6.91
N SER A 145 0.47 9.39 7.76
CA SER A 145 -0.03 9.72 9.09
C SER A 145 -1.41 10.40 9.11
N SER A 146 -1.86 10.86 7.96
CA SER A 146 -3.25 11.23 7.71
C SER A 146 -4.18 10.01 7.68
N LEU A 147 -3.68 8.84 7.29
CA LEU A 147 -4.44 7.63 7.02
C LEU A 147 -4.55 6.71 8.23
N ASN A 148 -5.18 7.19 9.30
CA ASN A 148 -5.36 6.41 10.54
C ASN A 148 -6.19 5.11 10.36
N THR A 149 -6.86 4.95 9.21
CA THR A 149 -7.61 3.75 8.78
C THR A 149 -6.75 2.68 8.11
N LEU A 150 -5.50 2.98 7.74
CA LEU A 150 -4.64 2.10 6.96
C LEU A 150 -4.32 0.82 7.76
N TYR A 151 -4.81 -0.33 7.28
CA TYR A 151 -4.57 -1.66 7.89
C TYR A 151 -3.46 -2.44 7.16
N HIS A 152 -3.23 -2.15 5.88
CA HIS A 152 -2.29 -2.87 5.03
C HIS A 152 -1.60 -1.89 4.07
N LEU A 153 -0.27 -1.91 4.05
CA LEU A 153 0.56 -1.19 3.08
C LEU A 153 1.45 -2.16 2.31
N LEU A 154 1.50 -2.04 0.99
CA LEU A 154 2.40 -2.78 0.12
C LEU A 154 3.17 -1.80 -0.79
N ILE A 155 4.50 -1.80 -0.72
CA ILE A 155 5.37 -1.00 -1.58
C ILE A 155 6.49 -1.87 -2.17
N PHE A 156 6.58 -1.88 -3.50
CA PHE A 156 7.74 -2.40 -4.23
C PHE A 156 8.58 -1.26 -4.79
N GLU A 157 9.86 -1.20 -4.41
CA GLU A 157 10.84 -0.31 -5.07
C GLU A 157 11.18 -0.83 -6.47
N CYS A 158 11.57 0.10 -7.34
CA CYS A 158 12.16 -0.21 -8.63
C CYS A 158 13.56 -0.83 -8.46
N GLN A 159 13.99 -1.60 -9.46
CA GLN A 159 15.39 -2.04 -9.52
C GLN A 159 16.30 -0.81 -9.64
N LYS A 160 17.44 -0.85 -8.92
CA LYS A 160 18.43 0.24 -8.83
C LYS A 160 17.97 1.51 -8.07
N THR A 161 16.83 1.50 -7.36
CA THR A 161 16.39 2.67 -6.57
C THR A 161 16.41 2.37 -5.07
N ASN A 162 17.01 3.27 -4.28
CA ASN A 162 17.20 3.16 -2.84
C ASN A 162 16.50 4.33 -2.13
N ILE A 163 15.17 4.37 -2.20
CA ILE A 163 14.31 5.52 -1.84
C ILE A 163 13.82 5.39 -0.40
N LEU A 164 13.50 4.15 0.02
CA LEU A 164 12.93 3.89 1.35
C LEU A 164 14.01 3.85 2.44
N SER A 165 13.87 4.70 3.46
CA SER A 165 14.51 4.48 4.76
C SER A 165 13.68 3.51 5.60
N SER A 166 14.34 2.67 6.40
CA SER A 166 13.69 1.81 7.39
C SER A 166 12.92 2.56 8.47
N ASP A 167 13.14 3.87 8.62
CA ASP A 167 12.44 4.71 9.59
C ASP A 167 10.95 4.86 9.25
N ILE A 168 10.57 4.68 7.97
CA ILE A 168 9.17 4.67 7.52
C ILE A 168 8.33 3.66 8.31
N VAL A 169 8.91 2.52 8.70
CA VAL A 169 8.27 1.47 9.49
C VAL A 169 7.95 1.99 10.89
N THR A 170 8.93 2.62 11.53
CA THR A 170 8.80 3.21 12.87
C THR A 170 7.77 4.34 12.88
N GLU A 171 7.72 5.14 11.81
CA GLU A 171 6.71 6.19 11.63
C GLU A 171 5.30 5.61 11.44
N LEU A 172 5.14 4.67 10.49
CA LEU A 172 3.87 4.03 10.15
C LEU A 172 3.23 3.34 11.37
N LEU A 173 3.99 2.48 12.07
CA LEU A 173 3.51 1.73 13.23
C LEU A 173 3.12 2.62 14.42
N ARG A 174 3.69 3.84 14.52
CA ARG A 174 3.35 4.82 15.56
C ARG A 174 2.13 5.64 15.18
N LYS A 175 2.05 6.10 13.93
CA LYS A 175 1.03 7.05 13.46
C LYS A 175 -0.27 6.35 13.04
N ASN A 176 -0.20 5.10 12.56
CA ASN A 176 -1.34 4.31 12.10
C ASN A 176 -1.55 3.07 12.99
N PRO A 177 -2.23 3.18 14.15
CA PRO A 177 -2.41 2.07 15.11
C PRO A 177 -3.30 0.93 14.59
N ASN A 178 -3.95 1.11 13.43
CA ASN A 178 -4.72 0.08 12.72
C ASN A 178 -3.90 -0.77 11.76
N LEU A 179 -2.63 -0.41 11.51
CA LEU A 179 -1.75 -1.11 10.59
C LEU A 179 -1.37 -2.47 11.16
N ASP A 180 -1.83 -3.53 10.50
CA ASP A 180 -1.65 -4.93 10.90
C ASP A 180 -0.78 -5.70 9.87
N CYS A 181 -0.74 -5.28 8.59
CA CYS A 181 0.15 -5.85 7.57
C CYS A 181 1.04 -4.79 6.88
N LEU A 182 2.30 -5.14 6.65
CA LEU A 182 3.34 -4.30 6.05
C LEU A 182 4.15 -5.12 5.03
N GLU A 183 4.12 -4.75 3.76
CA GLU A 183 4.79 -5.50 2.71
C GLU A 183 5.77 -4.62 1.94
N PHE A 184 7.04 -5.00 1.94
CA PHE A 184 8.12 -4.25 1.33
C PHE A 184 8.97 -5.16 0.45
N GLY A 185 9.12 -4.82 -0.83
CA GLY A 185 10.11 -5.47 -1.68
C GLY A 185 11.08 -4.49 -2.33
N SER A 186 12.35 -4.86 -2.33
CA SER A 186 13.46 -4.00 -2.75
C SER A 186 14.69 -4.82 -3.16
N MET A 187 15.68 -4.15 -3.73
CA MET A 187 17.07 -4.64 -3.83
C MET A 187 17.97 -4.06 -2.73
N ASN A 188 17.51 -3.05 -1.98
CA ASN A 188 18.25 -2.41 -0.91
C ASN A 188 18.23 -3.30 0.36
N VAL A 189 19.23 -4.18 0.49
CA VAL A 189 19.36 -5.08 1.65
C VAL A 189 19.50 -4.29 2.96
N SER A 190 20.16 -3.14 2.96
CA SER A 190 20.28 -2.27 4.15
C SER A 190 18.92 -1.75 4.60
N PHE A 191 18.04 -1.38 3.67
CA PHE A 191 16.65 -1.04 3.97
C PHE A 191 15.90 -2.25 4.54
N LEU A 192 15.89 -3.40 3.87
CA LEU A 192 15.15 -4.59 4.34
C LEU A 192 15.64 -5.08 5.72
N ARG A 193 16.95 -5.03 5.98
CA ARG A 193 17.56 -5.29 7.30
C ARG A 193 17.12 -4.28 8.35
N GLY A 194 17.04 -3.00 7.98
CA GLY A 194 16.49 -1.94 8.83
C GLY A 194 15.00 -2.14 9.12
N VAL A 195 14.19 -2.54 8.13
CA VAL A 195 12.76 -2.85 8.30
C VAL A 195 12.57 -3.99 9.31
N PHE A 196 13.30 -5.10 9.13
CA PHE A 196 13.28 -6.26 10.05
C PHE A 196 13.55 -5.83 11.51
N ARG A 197 14.64 -5.08 11.72
CA ARG A 197 14.99 -4.53 13.05
C ARG A 197 13.89 -3.62 13.60
N ASN A 198 13.53 -2.57 12.83
CA ASN A 198 12.62 -1.52 13.26
C ASN A 198 11.22 -2.07 13.56
N PHE A 199 10.71 -3.00 12.75
CA PHE A 199 9.45 -3.68 13.02
C PHE A 199 9.49 -4.47 14.33
N LEU A 200 10.50 -5.32 14.53
CA LEU A 200 10.58 -6.15 15.74
C LEU A 200 10.74 -5.31 17.01
N ILE A 201 11.51 -4.21 16.99
CA ILE A 201 11.73 -3.35 18.17
C ILE A 201 10.58 -2.37 18.43
N THR A 202 9.95 -1.77 17.42
CA THR A 202 8.95 -0.68 17.59
C THR A 202 7.69 -1.13 18.31
N GLU A 203 7.21 -0.34 19.28
CA GLU A 203 5.97 -0.63 20.00
C GLU A 203 4.76 -0.05 19.26
N LYS A 204 3.71 -0.87 19.05
CA LYS A 204 2.44 -0.46 18.44
C LYS A 204 1.74 0.53 19.36
N THR A 205 1.28 1.66 18.84
CA THR A 205 0.46 2.60 19.62
C THR A 205 -0.91 2.01 19.92
N ARG A 206 -1.47 2.35 21.08
CA ARG A 206 -2.77 1.82 21.53
C ARG A 206 -3.89 2.36 20.62
N LYS A 207 -4.77 1.49 20.12
CA LYS A 207 -6.01 1.94 19.43
C LYS A 207 -6.83 2.79 20.40
N THR A 208 -7.46 3.87 19.91
CA THR A 208 -8.22 4.85 20.71
C THR A 208 -9.31 4.22 21.58
N ASN A 209 -9.88 3.10 21.14
CA ASN A 209 -11.03 2.44 21.76
C ASN A 209 -10.66 1.58 23.00
N GLY A 210 -9.56 1.91 23.68
CA GLY A 210 -9.14 1.35 24.97
C GLY A 210 -8.53 -0.06 24.93
N LYS A 211 -9.02 -0.97 24.09
CA LYS A 211 -8.43 -2.30 23.91
C LYS A 211 -7.18 -2.21 23.02
N CYS A 212 -6.12 -2.96 23.31
CA CYS A 212 -5.17 -3.33 22.25
C CYS A 212 -6.02 -4.06 21.18
N GLY A 213 -5.91 -3.68 19.90
CA GLY A 213 -6.62 -4.35 18.81
C GLY A 213 -5.98 -5.71 18.48
N ASN A 214 -6.19 -6.20 17.26
CA ASN A 214 -5.51 -7.37 16.69
C ASN A 214 -4.09 -7.51 17.24
N SER A 215 -3.86 -8.62 17.95
CA SER A 215 -2.59 -9.00 18.56
C SER A 215 -1.51 -9.12 17.50
N ASP A 216 -1.89 -9.57 16.31
CA ASP A 216 -0.96 -10.07 15.33
C ASP A 216 -0.61 -8.98 14.31
N MET A 217 0.65 -8.95 13.92
CA MET A 217 1.23 -7.99 12.99
C MET A 217 2.21 -8.72 12.09
N HIS A 218 2.13 -8.48 10.78
CA HIS A 218 2.92 -9.23 9.80
C HIS A 218 3.75 -8.27 8.93
N VAL A 219 5.02 -8.61 8.71
CA VAL A 219 5.89 -7.97 7.73
C VAL A 219 6.32 -8.97 6.67
N ASN A 220 6.04 -8.69 5.40
CA ASN A 220 6.54 -9.47 4.28
C ASN A 220 7.72 -8.73 3.63
N LEU A 221 8.90 -9.33 3.65
CA LEU A 221 10.11 -8.80 3.00
C LEU A 221 10.34 -9.56 1.70
N MET A 222 10.25 -8.88 0.56
CA MET A 222 10.39 -9.48 -0.76
C MET A 222 11.69 -9.03 -1.43
N TYR A 223 12.74 -9.82 -1.28
CA TYR A 223 14.03 -9.48 -1.88
C TYR A 223 14.04 -9.80 -3.37
N SER A 224 14.60 -8.91 -4.18
CA SER A 224 14.76 -9.13 -5.63
C SER A 224 16.13 -9.72 -6.02
N GLY A 225 16.87 -10.26 -5.05
CA GLY A 225 18.01 -11.17 -5.23
C GLY A 225 17.72 -12.52 -4.57
N LYS A 226 18.74 -13.33 -4.26
CA LYS A 226 18.54 -14.64 -3.63
C LYS A 226 18.05 -14.53 -2.19
N GLN A 227 17.02 -15.31 -1.82
CA GLN A 227 16.42 -15.31 -0.49
C GLN A 227 17.43 -15.66 0.62
N GLU A 228 18.38 -16.55 0.30
CA GLU A 228 19.47 -16.99 1.18
C GLU A 228 20.43 -15.85 1.53
N ASP A 229 20.72 -14.94 0.58
CA ASP A 229 21.61 -13.80 0.81
C ASP A 229 21.01 -12.84 1.85
N LEU A 230 19.71 -12.55 1.76
CA LEU A 230 19.01 -11.76 2.77
C LEU A 230 18.94 -12.50 4.11
N LEU A 231 18.59 -13.80 4.11
CA LEU A 231 18.54 -14.61 5.33
C LEU A 231 19.87 -14.59 6.08
N ASN A 232 20.99 -14.84 5.38
CA ASN A 232 22.34 -14.81 5.94
C ASN A 232 22.68 -13.45 6.56
N ILE A 233 22.30 -12.35 5.90
CA ILE A 233 22.53 -10.99 6.40
C ILE A 233 21.64 -10.65 7.62
N LEU A 234 20.48 -11.29 7.74
CA LEU A 234 19.59 -11.19 8.92
C LEU A 234 20.04 -12.09 10.08
N MET A 235 20.75 -13.21 9.86
CA MET A 235 21.15 -14.16 10.92
C MET A 235 21.92 -13.48 12.06
N ASP A 236 22.76 -12.53 11.70
CA ASP A 236 23.51 -11.64 12.57
C ASP A 236 22.62 -10.88 13.59
N ASP A 237 21.45 -10.44 13.12
CA ASP A 237 20.47 -9.65 13.88
C ASP A 237 19.47 -10.56 14.61
N ILE A 238 19.11 -11.68 14.00
CA ILE A 238 18.35 -12.77 14.63
C ILE A 238 19.08 -13.24 15.90
N ASN A 239 20.39 -13.51 15.81
CA ASN A 239 21.20 -13.94 16.94
C ASN A 239 21.27 -12.88 18.06
N LYS A 240 21.40 -11.59 17.70
CA LYS A 240 21.39 -10.47 18.67
C LYS A 240 20.00 -10.29 19.31
N LEU A 241 18.92 -10.38 18.52
CA LEU A 241 17.55 -10.21 18.98
C LEU A 241 17.03 -11.41 19.78
N ARG A 242 17.47 -12.64 19.51
CA ARG A 242 17.06 -13.86 20.24
C ARG A 242 17.47 -13.84 21.72
N ASN A 243 18.54 -13.11 22.05
CA ASN A 243 18.99 -12.86 23.42
C ASN A 243 18.17 -11.77 24.13
N LEU A 244 17.47 -10.91 23.37
CA LEU A 244 16.68 -9.78 23.89
C LEU A 244 15.17 -10.02 23.86
N LYS A 245 14.70 -10.91 22.97
CA LYS A 245 13.29 -11.24 22.73
C LYS A 245 13.17 -12.73 22.41
N LYS A 246 12.04 -13.33 22.79
CA LYS A 246 11.69 -14.71 22.41
C LYS A 246 11.31 -14.75 20.93
N LEU A 247 12.34 -14.79 20.09
CA LEU A 247 12.27 -14.87 18.64
C LEU A 247 12.38 -16.35 18.23
N ASN A 248 11.28 -16.90 17.72
CA ASN A 248 11.24 -18.21 17.10
C ASN A 248 11.60 -18.06 15.62
N VAL A 249 12.39 -19.00 15.11
CA VAL A 249 12.66 -19.15 13.67
C VAL A 249 12.04 -20.46 13.23
N THR A 250 11.20 -20.40 12.21
CA THR A 250 10.55 -21.55 11.57
C THR A 250 10.69 -21.43 10.07
N PHE A 251 10.58 -22.54 9.37
CA PHE A 251 10.38 -22.57 7.92
C PHE A 251 9.00 -23.17 7.68
N ASP A 252 8.21 -22.55 6.81
CA ASP A 252 6.88 -23.09 6.47
C ASP A 252 6.99 -24.28 5.49
N HIS A 253 5.83 -24.81 5.07
CA HIS A 253 5.76 -25.91 4.09
C HIS A 253 6.29 -25.56 2.69
N GLN A 254 6.62 -24.29 2.45
CA GLN A 254 7.17 -23.75 1.20
C GLN A 254 8.61 -23.27 1.39
N THR A 255 9.24 -23.62 2.52
CA THR A 255 10.60 -23.21 2.95
C THR A 255 10.80 -21.70 3.15
N VAL A 256 9.72 -20.93 3.27
CA VAL A 256 9.75 -19.49 3.56
C VAL A 256 10.25 -19.30 5.00
N PRO A 257 11.36 -18.56 5.24
CA PRO A 257 11.80 -18.22 6.58
C PRO A 257 10.77 -17.34 7.28
N HIS A 258 10.24 -17.83 8.40
CA HIS A 258 9.25 -17.18 9.23
C HIS A 258 9.80 -16.90 10.64
N PHE A 259 9.74 -15.65 11.05
CA PHE A 259 10.26 -15.12 12.31
C PHE A 259 9.13 -14.62 13.20
N GLN A 260 8.85 -15.35 14.29
CA GLN A 260 7.77 -14.99 15.22
C GLN A 260 8.33 -14.45 16.54
N SER A 261 7.91 -13.26 16.95
CA SER A 261 8.23 -12.64 18.23
C SER A 261 6.97 -12.30 19.00
N ASN A 262 6.83 -12.87 20.21
CA ASN A 262 5.72 -12.58 21.12
C ASN A 262 6.17 -11.58 22.18
N VAL A 263 5.46 -10.45 22.33
CA VAL A 263 5.74 -9.41 23.33
C VAL A 263 4.48 -8.94 24.05
N ASP A 264 4.55 -8.67 25.35
CA ASP A 264 3.37 -8.24 26.11
C ASP A 264 2.98 -6.77 25.77
N CYS A 265 1.69 -6.51 25.52
CA CYS A 265 1.15 -5.18 25.24
C CYS A 265 1.26 -4.34 26.54
N LYS A 266 2.25 -3.45 26.63
CA LYS A 266 2.50 -2.59 27.82
C LYS A 266 1.28 -1.82 28.34
N TYR A 267 0.27 -1.61 27.49
CA TYR A 267 -0.98 -0.92 27.82
C TYR A 267 -2.09 -1.83 28.39
N CYS A 268 -1.90 -3.15 28.41
CA CYS A 268 -2.86 -4.15 28.91
C CYS A 268 -2.23 -5.05 30.00
N LEU A 269 -1.65 -4.40 31.02
CA LEU A 269 -0.92 -5.05 32.12
C LEU A 269 -1.74 -6.07 32.92
N LYS A 270 -3.07 -5.90 33.01
CA LYS A 270 -3.97 -6.82 33.74
C LYS A 270 -4.15 -8.14 33.00
N ASP A 271 -4.41 -8.06 31.70
CA ASP A 271 -4.85 -9.19 30.88
C ASP A 271 -3.67 -9.99 30.30
N ARG A 272 -2.43 -9.48 30.47
CA ARG A 272 -1.20 -10.01 29.84
C ARG A 272 -1.36 -10.23 28.33
N HIS A 273 -2.10 -9.33 27.68
CA HIS A 273 -2.37 -9.38 26.24
C HIS A 273 -1.06 -9.36 25.47
N LYS A 274 -0.84 -10.35 24.59
CA LYS A 274 0.36 -10.43 23.76
C LYS A 274 0.13 -9.80 22.40
N ILE A 275 1.18 -9.20 21.87
CA ILE A 275 1.31 -8.80 20.47
C ILE A 275 2.20 -9.85 19.82
N THR A 276 1.67 -10.53 18.80
CA THR A 276 2.45 -11.42 17.92
C THR A 276 3.03 -10.56 16.81
N LYS A 277 4.30 -10.74 16.51
CA LYS A 277 4.97 -10.11 15.37
C LYS A 277 5.60 -11.18 14.50
N GLU A 278 5.22 -11.19 13.24
CA GLU A 278 5.64 -12.18 12.27
C GLU A 278 6.39 -11.48 11.14
N VAL A 279 7.51 -12.05 10.71
CA VAL A 279 8.22 -11.60 9.51
C VAL A 279 8.44 -12.78 8.58
N HIS A 280 8.07 -12.62 7.32
CA HIS A 280 8.17 -13.63 6.28
C HIS A 280 9.13 -13.13 5.19
N LEU A 281 10.09 -13.97 4.76
CA LEU A 281 11.03 -13.62 3.68
C LEU A 281 10.65 -14.35 2.39
N TYR A 282 10.09 -13.63 1.42
CA TYR A 282 9.67 -14.21 0.14
C TYR A 282 10.66 -13.87 -0.98
N ASP A 283 10.87 -14.84 -1.89
CA ASP A 283 11.36 -14.56 -3.23
C ASP A 283 10.28 -13.88 -4.09
N ARG A 284 10.75 -13.07 -5.04
CA ARG A 284 9.96 -12.28 -5.98
C ARG A 284 9.09 -13.13 -6.93
N THR A 285 9.42 -14.41 -7.13
CA THR A 285 8.56 -15.34 -7.90
C THR A 285 7.19 -15.50 -7.26
N PHE A 286 7.12 -15.54 -5.92
CA PHE A 286 5.89 -15.72 -5.16
C PHE A 286 4.89 -14.58 -5.36
N THR A 287 5.40 -13.34 -5.44
CA THR A 287 4.63 -12.12 -5.71
C THR A 287 3.84 -12.19 -7.03
N TYR A 288 4.35 -12.92 -8.02
CA TYR A 288 3.73 -12.99 -9.35
C TYR A 288 2.37 -13.69 -9.31
N MET A 289 2.22 -14.70 -8.43
CA MET A 289 0.95 -15.41 -8.21
C MET A 289 -0.09 -14.51 -7.55
N TYR A 290 0.25 -13.81 -6.47
CA TYR A 290 -0.71 -12.92 -5.77
C TYR A 290 -1.10 -11.66 -6.56
N THR A 291 -0.27 -11.19 -7.49
CA THR A 291 -0.52 -9.93 -8.21
C THR A 291 -1.18 -10.08 -9.59
N HIS A 292 -1.27 -11.31 -10.11
CA HIS A 292 -1.90 -11.64 -11.40
C HIS A 292 -2.85 -12.85 -11.34
N GLY A 293 -2.78 -13.67 -10.28
CA GLY A 293 -3.87 -14.55 -9.88
C GLY A 293 -5.11 -13.69 -9.59
N LYS A 294 -6.26 -14.14 -10.07
CA LYS A 294 -7.51 -13.39 -9.95
C LYS A 294 -7.93 -13.37 -8.48
N LEU A 295 -8.16 -12.19 -7.92
CA LEU A 295 -8.97 -12.02 -6.71
C LEU A 295 -10.44 -12.28 -7.07
N GLU A 296 -10.77 -13.55 -7.29
CA GLU A 296 -12.13 -14.06 -7.45
C GLU A 296 -12.62 -14.61 -6.10
N HIS A 297 -12.97 -13.67 -5.23
CA HIS A 297 -13.72 -13.85 -3.99
C HIS A 297 -14.90 -12.87 -4.01
#